data_AF-A0A699U6Q0-F1
#
_entry.id   AF-A0A699U6Q0-F1
#
_cell.length_a   1.000
_cell.length_b   1.000
_cell.length_c   1.000
_cell.angle_alpha   90.00
_cell.angle_beta   90.00
_cell.angle_gamma   90.00
#
_symmetry.space_group_name_H-M   'P 1'
#
loop_
_entity.id
_entity.type
_entity.pdbx_description
1 polymer ?
#
loop_
_entity_poly.entity_id
_entity_poly.type
_entity_poly.pdbx_seq_one_letter_code
_entity_poly.pdbx_strand_id
1 'polypeptide(L)' 'ALPAGTKSKQYYSYKVLKDIPGVKQGQAIPWFEQPGQGIQYELPGGIDNLIRKGYIERIYHPM' A
#
# COMPACT_ATOMS: atom_id res chain seq x y z
N ALA A 1 -0.06 -11.66 0.89
CA ALA A 1 -0.25 -12.30 -0.44
C ALA A 1 -1.49 -11.71 -1.12
N LEU A 2 -1.58 -11.74 -2.47
CA LEU A 2 -2.71 -11.20 -3.24
C LEU A 2 -3.22 -12.25 -4.24
N PRO A 3 -4.51 -12.26 -4.60
CA PRO A 3 -5.06 -13.20 -5.58
C PRO A 3 -4.57 -12.91 -7.00
N ALA A 4 -4.59 -13.92 -7.88
CA ALA A 4 -4.04 -13.85 -9.23
C ALA A 4 -4.60 -12.70 -10.09
N GLY A 5 -5.90 -12.39 -9.95
CA GLY A 5 -6.55 -11.28 -10.65
C GLY A 5 -6.05 -9.89 -10.25
N THR A 6 -5.19 -9.78 -9.24
CA THR A 6 -4.57 -8.48 -8.88
C THR A 6 -3.55 -8.03 -9.93
N LYS A 7 -2.99 -8.93 -10.73
CA LYS A 7 -2.02 -8.60 -11.80
C LYS A 7 -2.59 -7.67 -12.87
N SER A 8 -3.90 -7.69 -13.11
CA SER A 8 -4.57 -6.81 -14.07
C SER A 8 -4.98 -5.45 -13.48
N LYS A 9 -4.81 -5.26 -12.17
CA LYS A 9 -5.12 -3.99 -11.52
C LYS A 9 -4.00 -2.99 -11.74
N GLN A 10 -4.36 -1.72 -11.79
CA GLN A 10 -3.39 -0.64 -11.91
C GLN A 10 -2.45 -0.60 -10.70
N TYR A 11 -1.16 -0.43 -10.98
CA TYR A 11 -0.12 -0.25 -9.97
C TYR A 11 0.00 1.24 -9.59
N TYR A 12 0.17 1.50 -8.29
CA TYR A 12 0.31 2.84 -7.74
C TYR A 12 1.48 2.88 -6.78
N SER A 13 2.26 3.97 -6.83
CA SER A 13 3.33 4.26 -5.89
C SER A 13 3.05 5.58 -5.20
N TYR A 14 3.44 5.67 -3.93
CA TYR A 14 3.26 6.88 -3.12
C TYR A 14 4.52 7.19 -2.33
N LYS A 15 4.77 8.48 -2.09
CA LYS A 15 5.81 8.96 -1.18
C LYS A 15 5.13 9.45 0.11
N VAL A 16 5.66 9.02 1.25
CA VAL A 16 5.24 9.52 2.56
C VAL A 16 5.89 10.89 2.79
N LEU A 17 5.07 11.91 3.05
CA LEU A 17 5.52 13.28 3.25
C LEU A 17 5.66 13.65 4.73
N LYS A 18 4.87 13.00 5.59
CA LYS A 18 4.90 13.15 7.05
C LYS A 18 4.32 11.91 7.72
N ASP A 19 4.60 11.74 9.00
CA ASP A 19 4.13 10.58 9.78
C ASP A 19 2.61 10.41 9.71
N ILE A 20 2.18 9.17 9.49
CA ILE A 20 0.77 8.79 9.44
C ILE A 20 0.42 8.12 10.78
N PRO A 21 -0.28 8.80 11.69
CA PRO A 21 -0.56 8.26 13.02
C PRO A 21 -1.52 7.07 12.94
N GLY A 22 -1.21 5.98 13.63
CA GLY A 22 -2.07 4.79 13.67
C GLY A 22 -1.87 3.79 12.53
N VAL A 23 -0.77 3.90 11.77
CA VAL A 23 -0.35 2.83 10.85
C VAL A 23 0.02 1.58 11.65
N LYS A 24 -0.50 0.43 11.23
CA LYS A 24 -0.05 -0.87 11.74
C LYS A 24 0.84 -1.54 10.71
N GLN A 25 1.97 -2.07 11.15
CA GLN A 25 2.87 -2.84 10.31
C GLN A 25 2.78 -4.32 10.69
N GLY A 26 2.83 -5.20 9.69
CA GLY A 26 2.88 -6.63 9.92
C GLY A 26 3.49 -7.37 8.74
N GLN A 27 3.90 -8.62 8.99
CA GLN A 27 4.31 -9.50 7.91
C GLN A 27 3.08 -10.12 7.26
N ALA A 28 3.01 -10.08 5.93
CA ALA A 28 1.93 -10.70 5.18
C ALA A 28 2.04 -12.23 5.29
N ILE A 29 0.98 -12.89 5.77
CA ILE A 29 0.94 -14.34 5.86
C ILE A 29 0.88 -15.00 4.47
N PRO A 30 1.26 -16.29 4.35
CA PRO A 30 1.01 -17.10 3.17
C PRO A 30 -0.50 -17.21 2.92
N TRP A 31 -0.94 -16.95 1.69
CA TRP A 31 -2.33 -17.07 1.26
C TRP A 31 -2.42 -17.10 -0.27
N PHE A 32 -3.56 -17.50 -0.85
CA PHE A 32 -3.76 -17.56 -2.31
C PHE A 32 -2.67 -18.33 -3.08
N GLU A 33 -2.15 -19.42 -2.50
CA GLU A 33 -1.03 -20.19 -3.06
C GLU A 33 0.24 -19.36 -3.30
N GLN A 34 0.36 -18.22 -2.61
CA GLN A 34 1.55 -17.36 -2.63
C GLN A 34 2.22 -17.40 -1.26
N PRO A 35 3.57 -17.36 -1.22
CA PRO A 35 4.34 -17.50 0.02
C PRO A 35 4.13 -16.32 1.00
N GLY A 36 3.70 -15.14 0.52
CA GLY A 36 3.54 -13.97 1.37
C GLY A 36 4.88 -13.37 1.77
N GLN A 37 5.10 -13.20 3.08
CA GLN A 37 6.33 -12.76 3.75
C GLN A 37 6.77 -11.30 3.57
N GLY A 38 6.18 -10.57 2.61
CA GLY A 38 6.40 -9.13 2.49
C GLY A 38 5.87 -8.33 3.69
N ILE A 39 6.40 -7.13 3.90
CA ILE A 39 5.86 -6.20 4.90
C ILE A 39 4.60 -5.52 4.34
N GLN A 40 3.54 -5.52 5.14
CA GLN A 40 2.28 -4.85 4.88
C GLN A 40 2.06 -3.72 5.89
N TYR A 41 1.47 -2.62 5.41
CA TYR A 41 1.00 -1.51 6.23
C TYR A 41 -0.52 -1.40 6.11
N GLU A 42 -1.23 -1.47 7.25
CA GLU A 42 -2.63 -1.10 7.36
C GLU A 42 -2.69 0.40 7.66
N LEU A 43 -3.23 1.18 6.74
CA LEU A 43 -3.35 2.62 6.88
C LEU A 43 -4.65 2.96 7.63
N PRO A 44 -4.66 3.98 8.52
CA PRO A 44 -5.82 4.39 9.31
C PRO A 44 -6.91 5.10 8.48
N GLY A 45 -6.74 5.21 7.16
CA GLY A 45 -7.67 5.87 6.26
C GLY A 45 -7.42 5.52 4.80
N GLY A 46 -8.40 5.83 3.95
CA GLY A 46 -8.29 5.62 2.50
C GLY A 46 -7.24 6.50 1.84
N ILE A 47 -6.69 6.02 0.72
CA ILE A 47 -5.63 6.70 -0.06
C ILE A 47 -6.00 8.15 -0.39
N ASP A 48 -7.19 8.39 -0.96
CA ASP A 48 -7.61 9.76 -1.34
C ASP A 48 -7.65 10.71 -0.16
N ASN A 49 -8.03 10.23 1.02
CA ASN A 49 -8.07 11.04 2.23
C ASN A 49 -6.65 11.39 2.70
N LEU A 50 -5.72 10.43 2.62
CA LEU A 50 -4.33 10.65 2.98
C LEU A 50 -3.64 11.63 2.02
N ILE A 51 -3.97 11.57 0.72
CA ILE A 51 -3.52 12.56 -0.27
C ILE A 51 -4.08 13.94 0.05
N ARG A 52 -5.40 14.07 0.23
CA ARG A 52 -6.05 15.36 0.54
C ARG A 52 -5.50 16.02 1.81
N LYS A 53 -5.16 15.22 2.82
CA LYS A 53 -4.56 15.70 4.09
C LYS A 53 -3.04 15.91 4.02
N GLY A 54 -2.42 15.67 2.86
CA GLY A 54 -0.99 15.87 2.62
C GLY A 54 -0.09 14.91 3.38
N TYR A 55 -0.57 13.70 3.71
CA TYR A 55 0.26 12.66 4.32
C TYR A 55 1.11 11.93 3.28
N ILE A 56 0.54 11.70 2.10
CA ILE A 56 1.19 11.01 0.99
C ILE A 56 0.94 11.76 -0.30
N GLU A 57 1.85 11.61 -1.26
CA GLU A 57 1.65 12.03 -2.65
C GLU A 57 1.83 10.84 -3.58
N ARG A 58 1.09 10.83 -4.70
CA ARG A 58 1.28 9.81 -5.74
C ARG A 58 2.55 10.13 -6.52
N ILE A 59 3.44 9.15 -6.65
CA ILE A 59 4.61 9.26 -7.51
C ILE A 59 4.38 8.46 -8.80
N TYR A 60 4.82 9.05 -9.91
CA TYR A 60 4.79 8.41 -11.22
C TYR A 60 6.23 8.06 -11.57
N HIS A 61 6.47 6.80 -11.90
CA HIS A 61 7.75 6.40 -12.48
C HIS A 61 7.69 6.71 -13.98
N PRO A 62 8.67 7.41 -14.55
CA PRO A 62 8.79 7.48 -16.00
C PRO A 62 8.96 6.06 -16.53
N MET A 63 8.17 5.72 -17.54
CA MET A 63 8.24 4.45 -18.26
C MET A 63 9.55 4.32 -19.03
#